data_AF-A0AAE7R9M6-F1
#
_entry.id   AF-A0AAE7R9M6-F1
#
_cell.length_a   1.000
_cell.length_b   1.000
_cell.length_c   1.000
_cell.angle_alpha   90.00
_cell.angle_beta   90.00
_cell.angle_gamma   90.00
#
_symmetry.space_group_name_H-M   'P 1'
#
loop_
_entity.id
_entity.type
_entity.pdbx_description
1 polymer ?
#
loop_
_entity_poly.entity_id
_entity_poly.type
_entity_poly.pdbx_seq_one_letter_code
_entity_poly.pdbx_strand_id
1 'polypeptide(L)'
;MTMGDAGIPTISIQRRYRHVVSDQWPVNVLPQPDELLSSWLHRLAYANGVAPRGFACVFGLGSGMWSPAIDFRPSSDIENLLRANAGVSHAQIVAMTLASGIPTELLLPLRNSGRRGTSTWLQYCPQCLAGDEHPYFRRSWRLATKVSCRHHRCGLRDRCPSCQRRIEAYGQSKLVPQHFCVHCGFDLRKASRVIVSVAAHLVDYRIDQMCRGASVTPENQRVFLARLLQIPTLVMTHTSGSLLNFSSSMRIRCFEKFADRVCARIMRDDDSAVWPSPYRAESAGNRRANTLV
;
A
#
# COMPACT_ATOMS: atom_id res chain seq x y z
N MET A 1 0.86 -68.09 12.31
CA MET A 1 1.17 -66.69 11.95
C MET A 1 0.04 -66.18 11.06
N THR A 2 -0.91 -65.44 11.62
CA THR A 2 -2.04 -64.84 10.90
C THR A 2 -1.58 -63.53 10.26
N MET A 3 -1.58 -63.46 8.94
CA MET A 3 -1.35 -62.21 8.22
C MET A 3 -2.57 -61.32 8.40
N GLY A 4 -2.34 -60.14 8.98
CA GLY A 4 -3.36 -59.13 9.23
C GLY A 4 -3.93 -58.60 7.93
N ASP A 5 -5.26 -58.61 7.86
CA ASP A 5 -6.07 -58.01 6.82
C ASP A 5 -5.84 -56.50 6.82
N ALA A 6 -4.95 -56.01 5.95
CA ALA A 6 -4.71 -54.59 5.76
C ALA A 6 -5.91 -54.00 5.01
N GLY A 7 -6.95 -53.65 5.78
CA GLY A 7 -8.21 -53.12 5.28
C GLY A 7 -7.98 -51.99 4.29
N ILE A 8 -8.54 -52.16 3.09
CA ILE A 8 -8.53 -51.15 2.03
C ILE A 8 -9.20 -49.88 2.58
N PRO A 9 -8.55 -48.70 2.50
CA PRO A 9 -9.15 -47.46 2.96
C PRO A 9 -10.46 -47.22 2.20
N THR A 10 -11.57 -47.17 2.93
CA THR A 10 -12.88 -46.93 2.35
C THR A 10 -13.00 -45.43 2.06
N ILE A 11 -12.97 -45.06 0.77
CA ILE A 11 -13.21 -43.68 0.33
C ILE A 11 -14.72 -43.48 0.20
N SER A 12 -15.33 -42.82 1.19
CA SER A 12 -16.74 -42.41 1.10
C SER A 12 -16.85 -40.98 0.59
N ILE A 13 -17.68 -40.75 -0.44
CA ILE A 13 -18.04 -39.38 -0.86
C ILE A 13 -18.99 -38.80 0.18
N GLN A 14 -18.47 -37.88 0.99
CA GLN A 14 -19.27 -37.09 1.94
C GLN A 14 -20.22 -36.15 1.19
N ARG A 15 -21.29 -35.68 1.85
CA ARG A 15 -22.20 -34.67 1.29
C ARG A 15 -21.39 -33.48 0.74
N ARG A 16 -21.71 -33.03 -0.48
CA ARG A 16 -20.98 -31.89 -1.08
C ARG A 16 -21.11 -30.68 -0.15
N TYR A 17 -20.03 -29.94 0.04
CA TYR A 17 -19.93 -28.81 0.98
C TYR A 17 -21.12 -27.85 0.93
N ARG A 18 -21.59 -27.52 -0.29
CA ARG A 18 -22.77 -26.69 -0.57
C ARG A 18 -24.12 -27.17 -0.01
N HIS A 19 -24.19 -28.43 0.45
CA HIS A 19 -25.40 -29.05 1.01
C HIS A 19 -25.29 -29.24 2.52
N VAL A 20 -24.19 -28.81 3.14
CA VAL A 20 -23.87 -29.02 4.56
C VAL A 20 -23.57 -27.70 5.28
N VAL A 21 -23.09 -26.68 4.56
CA VAL A 21 -22.66 -25.40 5.15
C VAL A 21 -23.40 -24.23 4.49
N SER A 22 -23.62 -23.18 5.31
CA SER A 22 -24.08 -21.81 5.05
C SER A 22 -23.92 -21.30 3.62
N ASP A 23 -24.76 -20.35 3.21
CA ASP A 23 -24.65 -19.56 1.96
C ASP A 23 -23.34 -18.73 1.83
N GLN A 24 -22.39 -18.92 2.75
CA GLN A 24 -21.10 -18.22 2.83
C GLN A 24 -19.92 -19.12 2.43
N TRP A 25 -18.77 -18.50 2.20
CA TRP A 25 -17.52 -19.22 1.92
C TRP A 25 -17.03 -20.01 3.14
N PRO A 26 -16.38 -21.18 2.89
CA PRO A 26 -15.95 -22.10 3.94
C PRO A 26 -15.12 -21.49 5.06
N VAL A 27 -14.18 -20.63 4.70
CA VAL A 27 -13.22 -20.03 5.63
C VAL A 27 -13.37 -18.53 5.58
N ASN A 28 -13.71 -17.95 6.73
CA ASN A 28 -13.78 -16.51 6.93
C ASN A 28 -12.42 -15.96 7.34
N VAL A 29 -12.02 -14.84 6.75
CA VAL A 29 -10.79 -14.12 7.09
C VAL A 29 -11.18 -12.69 7.45
N LEU A 30 -10.82 -12.25 8.65
CA LEU A 30 -11.08 -10.88 9.08
C LEU A 30 -10.13 -9.89 8.38
N PRO A 31 -10.64 -8.75 7.87
CA PRO A 31 -9.82 -7.62 7.45
C PRO A 31 -8.88 -7.12 8.55
N GLN A 32 -7.65 -6.79 8.17
CA GLN A 32 -6.66 -6.21 9.08
C GLN A 32 -6.66 -4.67 9.00
N PRO A 33 -6.18 -3.97 10.05
CA PRO A 33 -6.06 -2.52 10.03
C PRO A 33 -5.17 -2.02 8.90
N ASP A 34 -5.65 -1.02 8.17
CA ASP A 34 -4.99 -0.44 6.99
C ASP A 34 -4.68 -1.47 5.89
N GLU A 35 -5.40 -2.59 5.79
CA GLU A 35 -5.23 -3.60 4.73
C GLU A 35 -5.86 -3.14 3.40
N LEU A 36 -5.18 -3.43 2.29
CA LEU A 36 -5.75 -3.25 0.94
C LEU A 36 -6.82 -4.29 0.66
N LEU A 37 -7.89 -3.89 -0.03
CA LEU A 37 -8.98 -4.80 -0.41
C LEU A 37 -8.45 -6.02 -1.17
N SER A 38 -7.57 -5.82 -2.15
CA SER A 38 -6.96 -6.94 -2.87
C SER A 38 -6.06 -7.82 -2.00
N SER A 39 -5.40 -7.25 -1.00
CA SER A 39 -4.55 -8.01 -0.08
C SER A 39 -5.37 -8.91 0.83
N TRP A 40 -6.49 -8.40 1.33
CA TRP A 40 -7.47 -9.20 2.07
C TRP A 40 -8.05 -10.30 1.20
N LEU A 41 -8.42 -10.01 -0.05
CA LEU A 41 -8.93 -11.01 -0.99
C LEU A 41 -7.92 -12.10 -1.32
N HIS A 42 -6.63 -11.78 -1.42
CA HIS A 42 -5.59 -12.80 -1.58
C HIS A 42 -5.50 -13.74 -0.38
N ARG A 43 -5.60 -13.21 0.85
CA ARG A 43 -5.62 -14.02 2.06
C ARG A 43 -6.88 -14.88 2.15
N LEU A 44 -8.03 -14.30 1.81
CA LEU A 44 -9.31 -15.01 1.77
C LEU A 44 -9.30 -16.13 0.73
N ALA A 45 -8.79 -15.87 -0.47
CA ALA A 45 -8.62 -16.87 -1.52
C ALA A 45 -7.73 -18.02 -1.05
N TYR A 46 -6.55 -17.70 -0.51
CA TYR A 46 -5.61 -18.70 0.00
C TYR A 46 -6.22 -19.55 1.12
N ALA A 47 -6.93 -18.93 2.06
CA ALA A 47 -7.61 -19.61 3.15
C ALA A 47 -8.73 -20.57 2.66
N ASN A 48 -9.37 -20.23 1.54
CA ASN A 48 -10.36 -21.08 0.87
C ASN A 48 -9.75 -22.01 -0.19
N GLY A 49 -8.43 -22.18 -0.23
CA GLY A 49 -7.76 -23.14 -1.12
C GLY A 49 -7.67 -22.71 -2.59
N VAL A 50 -7.87 -21.43 -2.90
CA VAL A 50 -7.84 -20.88 -4.27
C VAL A 50 -6.63 -19.95 -4.43
N ALA A 51 -5.84 -20.14 -5.49
CA ALA A 51 -4.74 -19.25 -5.81
C ALA A 51 -5.26 -17.87 -6.26
N PRO A 52 -4.58 -16.75 -5.91
CA PRO A 52 -5.00 -15.39 -6.27
C PRO A 52 -5.43 -15.18 -7.73
N ARG A 53 -4.67 -15.72 -8.68
CA ARG A 53 -4.97 -15.59 -10.12
C ARG A 53 -6.30 -16.24 -10.50
N GLY A 54 -6.61 -17.40 -9.92
CA GLY A 54 -7.87 -18.11 -10.19
C GLY A 54 -9.05 -17.46 -9.48
N PHE A 55 -8.82 -16.84 -8.32
CA PHE A 55 -9.86 -16.18 -7.55
C PHE A 55 -10.47 -14.97 -8.28
N ALA A 56 -9.72 -14.32 -9.17
CA ALA A 56 -10.25 -13.25 -10.03
C ALA A 56 -11.52 -13.67 -10.80
N CYS A 57 -11.61 -14.94 -11.22
CA CYS A 57 -12.77 -15.47 -11.96
C CYS A 57 -14.05 -15.48 -11.12
N VAL A 58 -13.96 -15.56 -9.78
CA VAL A 58 -15.12 -15.48 -8.88
C VAL A 58 -15.82 -14.13 -9.01
N PHE A 59 -15.07 -13.07 -9.35
CA PHE A 59 -15.58 -11.72 -9.54
C PHE A 59 -15.86 -11.38 -11.02
N GLY A 60 -15.78 -12.36 -11.93
CA GLY A 60 -15.87 -12.12 -13.36
C GLY A 60 -14.68 -11.30 -13.91
N LEU A 61 -13.56 -11.22 -13.17
CA LEU A 61 -12.39 -10.44 -13.57
C LEU A 61 -11.40 -11.31 -14.35
N GLY A 62 -10.79 -10.73 -15.38
CA GLY A 62 -9.76 -11.38 -16.17
C GLY A 62 -8.41 -11.52 -15.44
N SER A 63 -7.49 -12.28 -16.03
CA SER A 63 -6.15 -12.54 -15.46
C SER A 63 -5.16 -11.36 -15.50
N GLY A 64 -5.66 -10.14 -15.72
CA GLY A 64 -4.88 -8.91 -15.78
C GLY A 64 -4.57 -8.31 -14.40
N MET A 65 -4.39 -6.99 -14.35
CA MET A 65 -4.16 -6.22 -13.11
C MET A 65 -5.45 -6.05 -12.28
N TRP A 66 -6.14 -7.15 -11.97
CA TRP A 66 -7.45 -7.14 -11.31
C TRP A 66 -7.37 -6.56 -9.88
N SER A 67 -6.34 -6.93 -9.11
CA SER A 67 -6.15 -6.43 -7.73
C SER A 67 -6.06 -4.90 -7.66
N PRO A 68 -5.19 -4.24 -8.43
CA PRO A 68 -5.20 -2.78 -8.50
C PRO A 68 -6.53 -2.14 -8.93
N ALA A 69 -7.31 -2.80 -9.81
CA ALA A 69 -8.58 -2.26 -10.31
C ALA A 69 -9.66 -2.19 -9.21
N ILE A 70 -9.67 -3.17 -8.30
CA ILE A 70 -10.65 -3.23 -7.21
C ILE A 70 -10.22 -2.45 -5.96
N ASP A 71 -8.91 -2.22 -5.78
CA ASP A 71 -8.38 -1.49 -4.62
C ASP A 71 -8.88 -0.05 -4.54
N PHE A 72 -9.20 0.60 -5.67
CA PHE A 72 -9.70 1.97 -5.66
C PHE A 72 -11.15 2.05 -5.17
N ARG A 73 -12.06 1.41 -5.90
CA ARG A 73 -13.47 1.26 -5.55
C ARG A 73 -14.01 0.03 -6.28
N PRO A 74 -14.47 -1.02 -5.58
CA PRO A 74 -15.10 -2.17 -6.23
C PRO A 74 -16.45 -1.77 -6.83
N SER A 75 -16.93 -2.52 -7.83
CA SER A 75 -18.31 -2.36 -8.32
C SER A 75 -19.32 -2.81 -7.26
N SER A 76 -20.57 -2.35 -7.39
CA SER A 76 -21.68 -2.79 -6.52
C SER A 76 -21.87 -4.30 -6.54
N ASP A 77 -21.66 -4.95 -7.70
CA ASP A 77 -21.81 -6.39 -7.84
C ASP A 77 -20.76 -7.16 -7.05
N ILE A 78 -19.50 -6.71 -7.13
CA ILE A 78 -18.40 -7.28 -6.33
C ILE A 78 -18.67 -7.04 -4.85
N GLU A 79 -19.11 -5.84 -4.47
CA GLU A 79 -19.43 -5.54 -3.08
C GLU A 79 -20.54 -6.44 -2.53
N ASN A 80 -21.65 -6.59 -3.26
CA ASN A 80 -22.77 -7.45 -2.89
C ASN A 80 -22.34 -8.90 -2.75
N LEU A 81 -21.51 -9.40 -3.68
CA LEU A 81 -20.95 -10.74 -3.63
C LEU A 81 -20.09 -10.93 -2.38
N LEU A 82 -19.19 -9.99 -2.06
CA LEU A 82 -18.35 -10.06 -0.86
C LEU A 82 -19.18 -10.03 0.42
N ARG A 83 -20.21 -9.21 0.49
CA ARG A 83 -21.10 -9.14 1.66
C ARG A 83 -21.86 -10.45 1.85
N ALA A 84 -22.41 -11.02 0.78
CA ALA A 84 -23.17 -12.26 0.83
C ALA A 84 -22.30 -13.46 1.20
N ASN A 85 -21.09 -13.55 0.63
CA ASN A 85 -20.27 -14.75 0.73
C ASN A 85 -19.19 -14.70 1.82
N ALA A 86 -18.65 -13.53 2.15
CA ALA A 86 -17.56 -13.39 3.12
C ALA A 86 -18.00 -12.77 4.46
N GLY A 87 -19.29 -12.44 4.61
CA GLY A 87 -19.85 -11.91 5.86
C GLY A 87 -19.28 -10.55 6.29
N VAL A 88 -18.68 -9.78 5.37
CA VAL A 88 -18.15 -8.44 5.64
C VAL A 88 -19.22 -7.37 5.42
N SER A 89 -19.16 -6.29 6.21
CA SER A 89 -20.02 -5.11 6.06
C SER A 89 -19.53 -4.16 4.97
N HIS A 90 -20.42 -3.29 4.46
CA HIS A 90 -20.06 -2.19 3.57
C HIS A 90 -18.93 -1.31 4.16
N ALA A 91 -19.04 -0.98 5.44
CA ALA A 91 -18.05 -0.16 6.14
C ALA A 91 -16.65 -0.82 6.15
N GLN A 92 -16.58 -2.13 6.38
CA GLN A 92 -15.32 -2.89 6.31
C GLN A 92 -14.74 -2.90 4.89
N ILE A 93 -15.57 -3.07 3.86
CA ILE A 93 -15.11 -3.01 2.47
C ILE A 93 -14.54 -1.62 2.17
N VAL A 94 -15.30 -0.55 2.45
CA VAL A 94 -14.86 0.84 2.23
C VAL A 94 -13.56 1.16 2.97
N ALA A 95 -13.40 0.67 4.21
CA ALA A 95 -12.19 0.83 5.00
C ALA A 95 -10.95 0.19 4.34
N MET A 96 -11.11 -0.79 3.45
CA MET A 96 -10.02 -1.41 2.68
C MET A 96 -9.74 -0.75 1.32
N THR A 97 -10.63 0.14 0.84
CA THR A 97 -10.51 0.82 -0.46
C THR A 97 -9.65 2.09 -0.41
N LEU A 98 -9.04 2.48 -1.53
CA LEU A 98 -8.23 3.70 -1.64
C LEU A 98 -9.06 4.98 -1.83
N ALA A 99 -10.35 4.86 -2.13
CA ALA A 99 -11.26 6.01 -2.22
C ALA A 99 -11.57 6.66 -0.85
N SER A 100 -11.26 5.99 0.26
CA SER A 100 -11.59 6.47 1.61
C SER A 100 -10.36 6.77 2.45
N GLY A 101 -10.26 8.01 2.96
CA GLY A 101 -9.28 8.40 3.97
C GLY A 101 -7.82 8.48 3.48
N ILE A 102 -7.60 8.57 2.16
CA ILE A 102 -6.27 8.70 1.55
C ILE A 102 -6.32 9.77 0.43
N PRO A 103 -5.34 10.69 0.33
CA PRO A 103 -5.24 11.62 -0.78
C PRO A 103 -5.00 10.90 -2.12
N THR A 104 -6.00 10.94 -3.01
CA THR A 104 -5.98 10.17 -4.26
C THR A 104 -4.92 10.67 -5.24
N GLU A 105 -4.56 11.95 -5.18
CA GLU A 105 -3.53 12.61 -5.99
C GLU A 105 -2.12 12.08 -5.70
N LEU A 106 -1.92 11.48 -4.53
CA LEU A 106 -0.64 10.90 -4.12
C LEU A 106 -0.54 9.40 -4.39
N LEU A 107 -1.60 8.75 -4.87
CA LEU A 107 -1.59 7.32 -5.14
C LEU A 107 -0.62 6.98 -6.27
N LEU A 108 0.23 5.96 -6.07
CA LEU A 108 1.10 5.53 -7.16
C LEU A 108 0.27 5.05 -8.34
N PRO A 109 0.71 5.30 -9.57
CA PRO A 109 -0.12 5.08 -10.72
C PRO A 109 -0.24 3.58 -11.03
N LEU A 110 -1.39 3.22 -11.60
CA LEU A 110 -1.68 1.92 -12.18
C LEU A 110 -0.89 1.75 -13.48
N ARG A 111 0.40 1.42 -13.40
CA ARG A 111 1.25 1.27 -14.59
C ARG A 111 1.83 -0.14 -14.68
N ASN A 112 1.59 -0.79 -15.80
CA ASN A 112 2.39 -1.93 -16.25
C ASN A 112 3.54 -1.46 -17.14
N SER A 113 4.43 -0.60 -16.62
CA SER A 113 5.60 -0.14 -17.38
C SER A 113 6.80 -1.04 -17.10
N GLY A 114 7.27 -1.81 -18.08
CA GLY A 114 8.43 -2.72 -17.96
C GLY A 114 9.77 -2.01 -17.68
N ARG A 115 9.80 -0.67 -17.67
CA ARG A 115 11.01 0.11 -17.46
C ARG A 115 11.50 -0.03 -16.01
N ARG A 116 12.78 -0.35 -15.84
CA ARG A 116 13.43 -0.29 -14.53
C ARG A 116 13.52 1.18 -14.09
N GLY A 117 13.27 1.45 -12.81
CA GLY A 117 13.29 2.81 -12.24
C GLY A 117 11.94 3.52 -12.18
N THR A 118 10.89 3.00 -12.83
CA THR A 118 9.53 3.56 -12.69
C THR A 118 8.81 3.03 -11.45
N SER A 119 7.80 3.78 -11.02
CA SER A 119 6.89 3.38 -9.95
C SER A 119 6.16 2.08 -10.27
N THR A 120 5.81 1.37 -9.20
CA THR A 120 5.01 0.15 -9.24
C THR A 120 3.74 0.34 -8.41
N TRP A 121 2.79 -0.58 -8.55
CA TRP A 121 1.56 -0.57 -7.76
C TRP A 121 1.80 -0.91 -6.29
N LEU A 122 2.62 -1.91 -5.96
CA LEU A 122 2.80 -2.35 -4.58
C LEU A 122 4.16 -1.95 -4.03
N GLN A 123 4.13 -1.44 -2.80
CA GLN A 123 5.28 -1.33 -1.92
C GLN A 123 5.10 -2.21 -0.70
N TYR A 124 6.18 -2.52 0.00
CA TYR A 124 6.16 -3.28 1.25
C TYR A 124 7.33 -2.94 2.17
N CYS A 125 7.11 -3.16 3.46
CA CYS A 125 8.17 -3.27 4.45
C CYS A 125 8.40 -4.76 4.75
N PRO A 126 9.60 -5.32 4.54
CA PRO A 126 9.84 -6.75 4.80
C PRO A 126 9.67 -7.13 6.27
N GLN A 127 9.99 -6.22 7.20
CA GLN A 127 9.82 -6.47 8.62
C GLN A 127 8.34 -6.47 9.04
N CYS A 128 7.51 -5.60 8.47
CA CYS A 128 6.05 -5.69 8.70
C CYS A 128 5.55 -7.05 8.21
N LEU A 129 5.88 -7.44 6.97
CA LEU A 129 5.46 -8.74 6.47
C LEU A 129 6.01 -9.92 7.31
N ALA A 130 7.17 -9.77 7.95
CA ALA A 130 7.73 -10.81 8.82
C ALA A 130 7.09 -10.88 10.22
N GLY A 131 6.71 -9.73 10.77
CA GLY A 131 6.12 -9.61 12.11
C GLY A 131 4.59 -9.70 12.14
N ASP A 132 3.93 -9.50 11.00
CA ASP A 132 2.49 -9.73 10.86
C ASP A 132 2.19 -11.22 11.02
N GLU A 133 1.25 -11.58 11.91
CA GLU A 133 0.77 -12.97 12.07
C GLU A 133 0.31 -13.54 10.72
N HIS A 134 -0.42 -12.73 9.95
CA HIS A 134 -0.85 -13.01 8.60
C HIS A 134 -0.38 -11.89 7.66
N PRO A 135 0.71 -12.08 6.88
CA PRO A 135 1.32 -11.01 6.10
C PRO A 135 0.36 -10.35 5.11
N TYR A 136 0.28 -9.01 5.14
CA TYR A 136 -0.64 -8.23 4.31
C TYR A 136 -0.05 -6.91 3.80
N PHE A 137 -0.55 -6.45 2.67
CA PHE A 137 -0.18 -5.18 2.05
C PHE A 137 -1.11 -4.07 2.53
N ARG A 138 -0.48 -2.97 2.94
CA ARG A 138 -1.18 -1.85 3.58
C ARG A 138 -1.62 -0.79 2.58
N ARG A 139 -2.75 -0.12 2.83
CA ARG A 139 -3.25 0.96 1.97
C ARG A 139 -2.33 2.16 2.00
N SER A 140 -1.79 2.52 3.16
CA SER A 140 -0.83 3.63 3.28
C SER A 140 0.43 3.44 2.44
N TRP A 141 0.82 2.20 2.12
CA TRP A 141 1.92 1.90 1.20
C TRP A 141 1.61 2.23 -0.27
N ARG A 142 0.39 2.69 -0.57
CA ARG A 142 0.02 3.14 -1.91
C ARG A 142 0.36 4.60 -2.19
N LEU A 143 0.70 5.37 -1.16
CA LEU A 143 1.07 6.78 -1.26
C LEU A 143 2.51 6.93 -1.74
N ALA A 144 2.72 7.75 -2.77
CA ALA A 144 4.06 8.04 -3.29
C ALA A 144 4.96 8.74 -2.27
N THR A 145 4.37 9.49 -1.35
CA THR A 145 5.06 10.13 -0.23
C THR A 145 5.43 9.16 0.89
N LYS A 146 4.90 7.92 0.86
CA LYS A 146 5.29 6.85 1.77
C LYS A 146 6.58 6.19 1.27
N VAL A 147 7.71 6.67 1.79
CA VAL A 147 9.04 6.15 1.42
C VAL A 147 9.62 5.25 2.51
N SER A 148 9.10 5.34 3.74
CA SER A 148 9.58 4.63 4.91
C SER A 148 8.45 3.99 5.72
N CYS A 149 8.78 2.90 6.41
CA CYS A 149 7.90 2.26 7.37
C CYS A 149 7.89 3.02 8.70
N ARG A 150 6.70 3.32 9.25
CA ARG A 150 6.56 3.94 10.56
C ARG A 150 7.04 3.07 11.72
N HIS A 151 6.76 1.78 11.65
CA HIS A 151 7.08 0.85 12.74
C HIS A 151 8.57 0.50 12.75
N HIS A 152 9.15 0.27 11.57
CA HIS A 152 10.49 -0.29 11.42
C HIS A 152 11.55 0.70 10.96
N ARG A 153 11.16 1.96 10.66
CA ARG A 153 12.03 3.06 10.23
C ARG A 153 12.97 2.71 9.06
N CYS A 154 12.54 1.77 8.22
CA CYS A 154 13.28 1.34 7.04
C CYS A 154 12.54 1.77 5.77
N GLY A 155 13.27 1.90 4.67
CA GLY A 155 12.70 2.20 3.36
C GLY A 155 11.74 1.11 2.89
N LEU A 156 10.67 1.53 2.21
CA LEU A 156 9.77 0.60 1.55
C LEU A 156 10.41 0.08 0.26
N ARG A 157 10.14 -1.18 -0.08
CA ARG A 157 10.56 -1.84 -1.32
C ARG A 157 9.37 -1.95 -2.25
N ASP A 158 9.59 -1.87 -3.55
CA ASP A 158 8.53 -2.02 -4.57
C ASP A 158 8.79 -3.18 -5.56
N ARG A 159 9.90 -3.89 -5.34
CA ARG A 159 10.42 -4.98 -6.16
C ARG A 159 10.97 -6.10 -5.28
N CYS A 160 11.01 -7.29 -5.86
CA CYS A 160 11.67 -8.44 -5.27
C CYS A 160 13.19 -8.23 -5.27
N PRO A 161 13.91 -8.43 -4.15
CA PRO A 161 15.36 -8.28 -4.12
C PRO A 161 16.10 -9.35 -4.93
N SER A 162 15.48 -10.53 -5.13
CA SER A 162 16.09 -11.64 -5.87
C SER A 162 15.98 -11.44 -7.38
N CYS A 163 14.78 -11.20 -7.92
CA CYS A 163 14.57 -11.12 -9.38
C CYS A 163 14.36 -9.70 -9.92
N GLN A 164 14.31 -8.68 -9.05
CA GLN A 164 14.10 -7.26 -9.39
C GLN A 164 12.79 -6.94 -10.13
N ARG A 165 11.91 -7.93 -10.30
CA ARG A 165 10.55 -7.73 -10.81
C ARG A 165 9.65 -7.12 -9.74
N ARG A 166 8.59 -6.47 -10.21
CA ARG A 166 7.59 -5.80 -9.36
C ARG A 166 6.81 -6.83 -8.54
N ILE A 167 6.21 -6.36 -7.46
CA ILE A 167 5.33 -7.20 -6.65
C ILE A 167 3.96 -7.26 -7.33
N GLU A 168 3.64 -8.43 -7.88
CA GLU A 168 2.44 -8.67 -8.68
C GLU A 168 1.67 -9.87 -8.09
N ALA A 169 1.30 -9.77 -6.80
CA ALA A 169 0.62 -10.84 -6.05
C ALA A 169 -0.64 -11.37 -6.76
N TYR A 170 -1.32 -10.50 -7.53
CA TYR A 170 -2.48 -10.82 -8.35
C TYR A 170 -2.23 -11.92 -9.40
N GLY A 171 -0.97 -12.07 -9.85
CA GLY A 171 -0.58 -13.06 -10.85
C GLY A 171 -0.28 -14.45 -10.27
N GLN A 172 -0.37 -14.62 -8.95
CA GLN A 172 0.00 -15.86 -8.29
C GLN A 172 -0.94 -17.01 -8.68
N SER A 173 -0.40 -17.98 -9.42
CA SER A 173 -1.11 -19.18 -9.87
C SER A 173 -0.96 -20.37 -8.93
N LYS A 174 0.06 -20.34 -8.04
CA LYS A 174 0.28 -21.40 -7.05
C LYS A 174 -0.48 -21.08 -5.78
N LEU A 175 -0.91 -22.12 -5.06
CA LEU A 175 -1.52 -21.96 -3.74
C LEU A 175 -0.44 -21.66 -2.69
N VAL A 176 0.07 -20.43 -2.71
CA VAL A 176 1.06 -19.91 -1.76
C VAL A 176 0.63 -18.53 -1.27
N PRO A 177 1.02 -18.13 -0.06
CA PRO A 177 0.73 -16.80 0.47
C PRO A 177 1.24 -15.65 -0.42
N GLN A 178 0.55 -14.50 -0.36
CA GLN A 178 0.82 -13.33 -1.20
C GLN A 178 2.21 -12.69 -1.00
N HIS A 179 2.93 -13.02 0.09
CA HIS A 179 4.29 -12.53 0.33
C HIS A 179 5.37 -13.30 -0.44
N PHE A 180 5.01 -14.33 -1.20
CA PHE A 180 5.92 -15.00 -2.12
C PHE A 180 5.92 -14.32 -3.49
N CYS A 181 7.11 -14.01 -4.01
CA CYS A 181 7.24 -13.43 -5.35
C CYS A 181 6.70 -14.39 -6.41
N VAL A 182 5.71 -13.96 -7.20
CA VAL A 182 5.14 -14.77 -8.29
C VAL A 182 6.17 -15.19 -9.35
N HIS A 183 7.23 -14.40 -9.52
CA HIS A 183 8.20 -14.60 -10.60
C HIS A 183 9.33 -15.56 -10.25
N CYS A 184 9.83 -15.54 -9.00
CA CYS A 184 10.96 -16.38 -8.60
C CYS A 184 10.74 -17.16 -7.29
N GLY A 185 9.59 -17.02 -6.64
CA GLY A 185 9.30 -17.71 -5.38
C GLY A 185 10.04 -17.16 -4.16
N PHE A 186 10.81 -16.08 -4.28
CA PHE A 186 11.48 -15.47 -3.14
C PHE A 186 10.47 -14.99 -2.08
N ASP A 187 10.71 -15.35 -0.82
CA ASP A 187 9.94 -14.91 0.33
C ASP A 187 10.27 -13.45 0.68
N LEU A 188 9.35 -12.53 0.40
CA LEU A 188 9.56 -11.08 0.59
C LEU A 188 9.85 -10.68 2.05
N ARG A 189 9.48 -11.52 3.03
CA ARG A 189 9.79 -11.32 4.45
C ARG A 189 11.29 -11.38 4.74
N LYS A 190 12.03 -12.15 3.92
CA LYS A 190 13.48 -12.31 4.02
C LYS A 190 14.27 -11.19 3.34
N ALA A 191 13.60 -10.20 2.74
CA ALA A 191 14.31 -9.09 2.11
C ALA A 191 15.04 -8.24 3.14
N SER A 192 16.27 -7.83 2.84
CA SER A 192 17.04 -6.95 3.72
C SER A 192 16.37 -5.59 3.92
N ARG A 193 16.67 -4.93 5.04
CA ARG A 193 16.18 -3.58 5.32
C ARG A 193 16.78 -2.60 4.31
N VAL A 194 15.97 -1.65 3.84
CA VAL A 194 16.48 -0.48 3.10
C VAL A 194 16.75 0.61 4.12
N ILE A 195 17.95 1.16 4.11
CA ILE A 195 18.33 2.27 5.00
C ILE A 195 17.68 3.55 4.48
N VAL A 196 17.17 4.36 5.40
CA VAL A 196 16.62 5.70 5.13
C VAL A 196 17.14 6.61 6.24
N SER A 197 17.57 7.82 5.90
CA SER A 197 18.02 8.78 6.91
C SER A 197 16.90 9.12 7.91
N VAL A 198 17.27 9.42 9.16
CA VAL A 198 16.28 9.83 10.19
C VAL A 198 15.50 11.06 9.74
N ALA A 199 16.18 12.03 9.12
CA ALA A 199 15.55 13.25 8.61
C ALA A 199 14.52 12.94 7.50
N ALA A 200 14.84 12.07 6.54
CA ALA A 200 13.89 11.64 5.50
C ALA A 200 12.68 10.91 6.08
N HIS A 201 12.90 10.04 7.07
CA HIS A 201 11.82 9.36 7.78
C HIS A 201 10.90 10.35 8.51
N LEU A 202 11.45 11.37 9.18
CA LEU A 202 10.67 12.41 9.85
C LEU A 202 9.86 13.25 8.86
N VAL A 203 10.43 13.57 7.69
CA VAL A 203 9.70 14.27 6.62
C VAL A 203 8.52 13.44 6.11
N ASP A 204 8.72 12.16 5.77
CA ASP A 204 7.63 11.22 5.43
C ASP A 204 6.55 11.21 6.52
N TYR A 205 6.98 11.01 7.77
CA TYR A 205 6.07 10.96 8.91
C TYR A 205 5.23 12.23 9.03
N ARG A 206 5.85 13.41 8.87
CA ARG A 206 5.18 14.71 8.98
C ARG A 206 4.24 14.96 7.81
N ILE A 207 4.63 14.62 6.59
CA ILE A 207 3.74 14.67 5.42
C ILE A 207 2.48 13.84 5.66
N ASP A 208 2.63 12.60 6.12
CA ASP A 208 1.49 11.72 6.37
C ASP A 208 0.55 12.30 7.46
N GLN A 209 1.10 12.89 8.53
CA GLN A 209 0.29 13.59 9.54
C GLN A 209 -0.50 14.77 8.95
N MET A 210 0.14 15.58 8.11
CA MET A 210 -0.51 16.72 7.45
C MET A 210 -1.59 16.28 6.47
N CYS A 211 -1.39 15.16 5.77
CA CYS A 211 -2.40 14.59 4.88
C CYS A 211 -3.62 14.02 5.62
N ARG A 212 -3.48 13.63 6.90
CA ARG A 212 -4.57 13.10 7.74
C ARG A 212 -5.28 14.16 8.59
N GLY A 213 -4.65 15.31 8.82
CA GLY A 213 -5.20 16.38 9.63
C GLY A 213 -6.37 17.10 8.94
N ALA A 214 -7.46 17.32 9.67
CA ALA A 214 -8.69 17.95 9.17
C ALA A 214 -8.64 19.50 9.12
N SER A 215 -7.52 20.11 9.49
CA SER A 215 -7.45 21.57 9.74
C SER A 215 -7.09 22.43 8.52
N VAL A 216 -6.96 21.84 7.33
CA VAL A 216 -6.51 22.53 6.12
C VAL A 216 -7.68 22.74 5.15
N THR A 217 -7.84 23.94 4.62
CA THR A 217 -8.87 24.21 3.60
C THR A 217 -8.60 23.40 2.32
N PRO A 218 -9.63 23.04 1.53
CA PRO A 218 -9.45 22.22 0.34
C PRO A 218 -8.48 22.81 -0.70
N GLU A 219 -8.46 24.13 -0.85
CA GLU A 219 -7.53 24.82 -1.76
C GLU A 219 -6.08 24.68 -1.32
N ASN A 220 -5.84 24.94 -0.05
CA ASN A 220 -4.55 24.80 0.58
C ASN A 220 -4.02 23.37 0.55
N GLN A 221 -4.92 22.40 0.72
CA GLN A 221 -4.60 20.98 0.57
C GLN A 221 -4.16 20.68 -0.87
N ARG A 222 -4.86 21.16 -1.90
CA ARG A 222 -4.47 20.95 -3.30
C ARG A 222 -3.09 21.54 -3.61
N VAL A 223 -2.82 22.79 -3.19
CA VAL A 223 -1.51 23.43 -3.38
C VAL A 223 -0.41 22.63 -2.67
N PHE A 224 -0.68 22.18 -1.45
CA PHE A 224 0.24 21.36 -0.68
C PHE A 224 0.56 20.04 -1.40
N LEU A 225 -0.46 19.29 -1.83
CA LEU A 225 -0.29 18.03 -2.56
C LEU A 225 0.48 18.23 -3.88
N ALA A 226 0.17 19.28 -4.63
CA ALA A 226 0.88 19.62 -5.87
C ALA A 226 2.38 19.85 -5.64
N ARG A 227 2.74 20.54 -4.54
CA ARG A 227 4.13 20.78 -4.15
C ARG A 227 4.85 19.49 -3.75
N LEU A 228 4.18 18.57 -3.05
CA LEU A 228 4.75 17.26 -2.72
C LEU A 228 5.11 16.46 -3.99
N LEU A 229 4.26 16.51 -5.00
CA LEU A 229 4.52 15.83 -6.27
C LEU A 229 5.73 16.41 -7.03
N GLN A 230 6.08 17.67 -6.78
CA GLN A 230 7.20 18.38 -7.40
C GLN A 230 8.52 18.27 -6.61
N ILE A 231 8.57 17.55 -5.49
CA ILE A 231 9.81 17.31 -4.72
C ILE A 231 10.98 16.89 -5.63
N PRO A 232 10.83 15.96 -6.59
CA PRO A 232 11.91 15.61 -7.51
C PRO A 232 12.52 16.80 -8.24
N THR A 233 11.69 17.70 -8.79
CA THR A 233 12.14 18.90 -9.52
C THR A 233 12.93 19.84 -8.61
N LEU A 234 12.58 19.89 -7.33
CA LEU A 234 13.34 20.68 -6.36
C LEU A 234 14.73 20.09 -6.15
N VAL A 235 14.82 18.78 -5.90
CA VAL A 235 16.04 18.16 -5.34
C VAL A 235 16.92 17.39 -6.31
N MET A 236 16.45 17.08 -7.52
CA MET A 236 17.18 16.33 -8.53
C MET A 236 17.66 17.26 -9.65
N THR A 237 18.96 17.25 -9.93
CA THR A 237 19.60 18.14 -10.91
C THR A 237 19.38 17.71 -12.37
N HIS A 238 19.22 16.40 -12.62
CA HIS A 238 19.11 15.82 -13.97
C HIS A 238 17.91 14.87 -14.11
N THR A 239 16.90 15.02 -13.26
CA THR A 239 15.72 14.14 -13.30
C THR A 239 14.47 14.96 -13.05
N SER A 240 13.81 15.35 -14.14
CA SER A 240 12.52 16.02 -14.11
C SER A 240 11.40 14.98 -14.08
N GLY A 241 10.42 15.17 -13.20
CA GLY A 241 9.26 14.29 -13.14
C GLY A 241 8.47 14.41 -11.86
N SER A 242 7.26 13.85 -11.87
CA SER A 242 6.43 13.71 -10.67
C SER A 242 6.95 12.58 -9.80
N LEU A 243 6.85 12.77 -8.47
CA LEU A 243 7.12 11.73 -7.47
C LEU A 243 6.39 10.41 -7.78
N LEU A 244 5.19 10.51 -8.38
CA LEU A 244 4.36 9.37 -8.80
C LEU A 244 5.05 8.42 -9.78
N ASN A 245 6.02 8.90 -10.56
CA ASN A 245 6.63 8.10 -11.64
C ASN A 245 7.89 7.36 -11.20
N PHE A 246 8.43 7.67 -10.03
CA PHE A 246 9.70 7.13 -9.56
C PHE A 246 9.53 5.82 -8.82
N SER A 247 10.50 4.91 -8.94
CA SER A 247 10.61 3.73 -8.07
C SER A 247 10.75 4.11 -6.60
N SER A 248 10.49 3.16 -5.69
CA SER A 248 10.62 3.39 -4.24
C SER A 248 12.02 3.89 -3.86
N SER A 249 13.09 3.30 -4.43
CA SER A 249 14.47 3.73 -4.18
C SER A 249 14.74 5.16 -4.65
N MET A 250 14.19 5.57 -5.79
CA MET A 250 14.31 6.95 -6.28
C MET A 250 13.53 7.94 -5.40
N ARG A 251 12.35 7.55 -4.91
CA ARG A 251 11.57 8.40 -3.98
C ARG A 251 12.26 8.56 -2.63
N ILE A 252 12.85 7.48 -2.09
CA ILE A 252 13.69 7.55 -0.88
C ILE A 252 14.82 8.58 -1.08
N ARG A 253 15.56 8.47 -2.19
CA ARG A 253 16.64 9.44 -2.50
C ARG A 253 16.13 10.87 -2.63
N CYS A 254 14.93 11.08 -3.17
CA CYS A 254 14.31 12.41 -3.22
C CYS A 254 14.04 12.96 -1.82
N PHE A 255 13.51 12.12 -0.92
CA PHE A 255 13.20 12.52 0.44
C PHE A 255 14.45 12.78 1.28
N GLU A 256 15.53 12.01 1.08
CA GLU A 256 16.83 12.25 1.71
C GLU A 256 17.38 13.62 1.33
N LYS A 257 17.49 13.91 0.02
CA LYS A 257 17.96 15.22 -0.43
C LYS A 257 17.04 16.37 -0.02
N PHE A 258 15.73 16.12 0.02
CA PHE A 258 14.77 17.13 0.45
C PHE A 258 14.93 17.41 1.95
N ALA A 259 15.11 16.38 2.77
CA ALA A 259 15.39 16.54 4.18
C ALA A 259 16.72 17.28 4.42
N ASP A 260 17.77 16.96 3.68
CA ASP A 260 19.06 17.67 3.78
C ASP A 260 18.90 19.17 3.50
N ARG A 261 18.11 19.54 2.48
CA ARG A 261 17.82 20.95 2.17
C ARG A 261 17.01 21.64 3.26
N VAL A 262 16.02 20.96 3.82
CA VAL A 262 15.22 21.47 4.95
C VAL A 262 16.13 21.72 6.16
N CYS A 263 16.96 20.74 6.52
CA CYS A 263 17.93 20.88 7.61
C CYS A 263 18.92 22.02 7.36
N ALA A 264 19.49 22.12 6.16
CA ALA A 264 20.42 23.19 5.81
C ALA A 264 19.78 24.59 5.88
N ARG A 265 18.48 24.72 5.63
CA ARG A 265 17.74 26.00 5.75
C ARG A 265 17.46 26.36 7.20
N ILE A 266 17.04 25.37 8.02
CA ILE A 266 16.84 25.56 9.46
C ILE A 266 18.14 26.00 10.14
N MET A 267 19.27 25.38 9.78
CA MET A 267 20.59 25.75 10.34
C MET A 267 21.10 27.13 9.90
N ARG A 268 20.44 27.81 8.95
CA ARG A 268 20.83 29.12 8.43
C ARG A 268 19.96 30.28 8.97
N ASP A 269 19.07 30.04 9.94
CA ASP A 269 18.11 31.03 10.49
C ASP A 269 17.32 31.80 9.40
N ASP A 270 16.99 31.11 8.30
CA ASP A 270 16.14 31.68 7.25
C ASP A 270 14.66 31.45 7.62
N ASP A 271 14.04 32.44 8.28
CA ASP A 271 12.63 32.49 8.74
C ASP A 271 11.57 32.37 7.61
N SER A 272 12.00 32.21 6.37
CA SER A 272 11.09 31.94 5.27
C SER A 272 10.62 30.48 5.29
N ALA A 273 9.31 30.33 5.46
CA ALA A 273 8.57 29.10 5.74
C ALA A 273 9.24 27.79 5.25
N VAL A 274 9.66 26.97 6.23
CA VAL A 274 10.24 25.61 6.09
C VAL A 274 9.31 24.65 5.32
N TRP A 275 8.02 24.95 5.31
CA TRP A 275 7.01 24.24 4.57
C TRP A 275 6.29 25.23 3.65
N PRO A 276 5.73 24.79 2.53
CA PRO A 276 4.63 25.50 1.93
C PRO A 276 3.46 25.59 2.93
N SER A 277 3.48 26.63 3.76
CA SER A 277 2.40 26.90 4.69
C SER A 277 1.14 27.09 3.85
N PRO A 278 0.07 26.33 4.12
CA PRO A 278 -1.22 26.62 3.54
C PRO A 278 -1.76 28.00 3.99
N TYR A 279 -1.20 28.60 5.04
CA TYR A 279 -1.77 29.78 5.69
C TYR A 279 -1.19 31.14 5.23
N ARG A 280 -0.52 31.23 4.06
CA ARG A 280 -0.12 32.55 3.52
C ARG A 280 -0.90 32.90 2.26
N ALA A 281 -2.16 33.28 2.47
CA ALA A 281 -2.81 34.30 1.66
C ALA A 281 -2.93 35.57 2.52
N GLU A 282 -2.34 36.65 2.02
CA GLU A 282 -2.56 38.06 2.38
C GLU A 282 -2.43 38.50 3.86
N SER A 283 -1.34 39.22 4.13
CA SER A 283 -1.35 40.33 5.11
C SER A 283 -0.22 41.30 4.75
N ALA A 284 -0.35 41.94 3.59
CA ALA A 284 0.26 43.25 3.39
C ALA A 284 -0.68 44.28 4.03
N GLY A 285 -0.23 44.87 5.13
CA GLY A 285 -0.87 46.04 5.75
C GLY A 285 -1.72 45.72 6.99
N ASN A 286 -1.10 45.75 8.18
CA ASN A 286 -1.26 46.92 9.05
C ASN A 286 -0.26 46.82 10.21
N ARG A 287 0.58 47.85 10.36
CA ARG A 287 1.28 48.10 11.62
C ARG A 287 0.24 48.66 12.59
N ARG A 288 0.11 48.08 13.78
CA ARG A 288 0.05 48.84 15.05
C ARG A 288 0.08 47.89 16.26
N ALA A 289 0.94 48.30 17.19
CA ALA A 289 1.08 47.93 18.59
C ALA A 289 -0.15 47.29 19.29
N ASN A 290 0.07 46.23 20.07
CA ASN A 290 0.07 46.33 21.54
C ASN A 290 0.50 45.02 22.22
N THR A 291 1.48 45.18 23.11
CA THR A 291 1.70 44.60 24.44
C THR A 291 0.93 43.35 24.94
N LEU A 292 1.73 42.48 25.56
CA LEU A 292 1.55 41.76 26.85
C LEU A 292 1.04 40.30 26.87
N VAL A 293 1.87 39.52 27.59
CA VAL A 293 1.77 38.15 28.17
C VAL A 293 1.96 36.97 27.23
#